data_AF-A0A444XIA2-F1
#
_entry.id   AF-A0A444XIA2-F1
#
_cell.length_a   1.000
_cell.length_b   1.000
_cell.length_c   1.000
_cell.angle_alpha   90.00
_cell.angle_beta   90.00
_cell.angle_gamma   90.00
#
_symmetry.space_group_name_H-M   'P 1'
#
loop_
_entity.id
_entity.type
_entity.pdbx_description
1 polymer ?
#
loop_
_entity_poly.entity_id
_entity_poly.type
_entity_poly.pdbx_seq_one_letter_code
_entity_poly.pdbx_strand_id
1 'polypeptide(L)'
;MKSHNGRKIVLKFNKKFQAIGDEAGILSGVLRLLGADYNKFSICEKDWRKISSKDKIYNECVKEMFHFDEDSRGIIKRIIIKSIGRSWEEMRSRLYHDYYNSKKMIEQNIEERPPGISADHWRWFLDYRNSEDTKVIYF
;
A
#
# COMPACT_ATOMS: atom_id res chain seq x y z
N MET A 1 -5.34 14.94 -12.57
CA MET A 1 -4.10 15.44 -13.20
C MET A 1 -3.88 14.66 -14.49
N LYS A 2 -3.89 15.33 -15.64
CA LYS A 2 -3.45 14.75 -16.92
C LYS A 2 -1.95 14.99 -17.03
N SER A 3 -1.16 13.96 -17.35
CA SER A 3 0.29 14.11 -17.55
C SER A 3 0.57 14.77 -18.89
N HIS A 4 1.42 15.79 -18.88
CA HIS A 4 2.13 16.31 -20.06
C HIS A 4 3.52 15.64 -20.12
N ASN A 5 3.90 15.17 -21.33
CA ASN A 5 5.15 14.52 -21.77
C ASN A 5 5.27 12.98 -21.64
N GLY A 6 5.10 12.30 -22.77
CA GLY A 6 5.16 10.84 -22.94
C GLY A 6 6.55 10.20 -22.89
N ARG A 7 7.40 10.54 -21.91
CA ARG A 7 8.64 9.81 -21.61
C ARG A 7 8.48 9.04 -20.31
N LYS A 8 8.38 7.70 -20.42
CA LYS A 8 8.35 6.79 -19.27
C LYS A 8 9.77 6.46 -18.81
N ILE A 9 9.97 6.24 -17.51
CA ILE A 9 11.25 5.81 -16.94
C ILE A 9 11.49 4.36 -17.35
N VAL A 10 12.64 4.06 -17.97
CA VAL A 10 12.96 2.70 -18.41
C VAL A 10 13.48 1.89 -17.23
N LEU A 11 12.80 0.80 -16.89
CA LEU A 11 13.24 -0.15 -15.87
C LEU A 11 13.92 -1.36 -16.51
N LYS A 12 15.03 -1.77 -15.92
CA LYS A 12 15.72 -3.01 -16.26
C LYS A 12 15.55 -4.00 -15.13
N PHE A 13 15.35 -5.26 -15.50
CA PHE A 13 15.25 -6.37 -14.56
C PHE A 13 16.37 -7.36 -14.80
N ASN A 14 16.94 -7.92 -13.73
CA ASN A 14 17.90 -9.02 -13.84
C ASN A 14 17.17 -10.35 -14.11
N LYS A 15 17.94 -11.44 -14.32
CA LYS A 15 17.40 -12.79 -14.55
C LYS A 15 16.55 -13.34 -13.39
N LYS A 16 16.58 -12.70 -12.22
CA LYS A 16 15.76 -13.01 -11.04
C LYS A 16 14.55 -12.08 -10.91
N PHE A 17 14.23 -11.29 -11.93
CA PHE A 17 13.12 -10.33 -11.95
C PHE A 17 13.23 -9.23 -10.88
N GLN A 18 14.44 -8.89 -10.45
CA GLN A 18 14.69 -7.75 -9.58
C GLN A 18 15.06 -6.53 -10.41
N ALA A 19 14.47 -5.38 -10.11
CA ALA A 19 14.85 -4.11 -10.73
C ALA A 19 16.32 -3.78 -10.39
N ILE A 20 17.06 -3.30 -11.38
CA ILE A 20 18.48 -2.92 -11.27
C ILE A 20 18.71 -1.54 -11.86
N GLY A 21 19.81 -0.90 -11.45
CA GLY A 21 20.12 0.48 -11.81
C GLY A 21 19.50 1.50 -10.86
N ASP A 22 19.75 2.78 -11.10
CA ASP A 22 19.30 3.88 -10.24
C ASP A 22 17.77 4.01 -10.23
N GLU A 23 17.13 3.64 -11.34
CA GLU A 23 15.68 3.63 -11.50
C GLU A 23 14.99 2.62 -10.59
N ALA A 24 15.70 1.59 -10.12
CA ALA A 24 15.17 0.64 -9.14
C ALA A 24 14.86 1.32 -7.79
N GLY A 25 15.67 2.30 -7.40
CA GLY A 25 15.41 3.14 -6.23
C GLY A 25 14.16 4.00 -6.40
N ILE A 26 14.00 4.59 -7.58
CA ILE A 26 12.81 5.38 -7.93
C ILE A 26 11.55 4.51 -7.89
N LEU A 27 11.60 3.31 -8.48
CA LEU A 27 10.53 2.34 -8.40
C LEU A 27 10.19 2.04 -6.94
N SER A 28 11.17 1.69 -6.12
CA SER A 28 10.95 1.39 -4.69
C SER A 28 10.24 2.52 -3.96
N GLY A 29 10.67 3.77 -4.19
CA GLY A 29 10.03 4.96 -3.63
C GLY A 29 8.57 5.11 -4.08
N VAL A 30 8.29 4.96 -5.38
CA VAL A 30 6.93 5.03 -5.93
C VAL A 30 6.04 3.93 -5.35
N LEU A 31 6.52 2.68 -5.29
CA LEU A 31 5.72 1.57 -4.74
C LEU A 31 5.41 1.78 -3.25
N ARG A 32 6.33 2.39 -2.50
CA ARG A 32 6.11 2.78 -1.11
C ARG A 32 5.04 3.85 -0.98
N LEU A 33 5.12 4.91 -1.78
CA LEU A 33 4.12 5.98 -1.81
C LEU A 33 2.74 5.44 -2.23
N LEU A 34 2.68 4.53 -3.20
CA LEU A 34 1.43 3.89 -3.60
C LEU A 34 0.82 3.07 -2.47
N GLY A 35 1.62 2.28 -1.75
CA GLY A 35 1.13 1.50 -0.60
C GLY A 35 0.63 2.37 0.56
N ALA A 36 1.18 3.58 0.71
CA ALA A 36 0.78 4.55 1.73
C ALA A 36 -0.48 5.35 1.38
N ASP A 37 -0.94 5.33 0.13
CA ASP A 37 -2.06 6.16 -0.32
C ASP A 37 -3.41 5.51 -0.02
N TYR A 38 -4.06 5.95 1.05
CA TYR A 38 -5.34 5.43 1.52
C TYR A 38 -6.51 5.72 0.57
N ASN A 39 -6.36 6.65 -0.37
CA ASN A 39 -7.36 6.86 -1.43
C ASN A 39 -7.29 5.76 -2.50
N LYS A 40 -6.12 5.13 -2.66
CA LYS A 40 -5.93 3.99 -3.60
C LYS A 40 -6.20 2.66 -2.92
N PHE A 41 -5.76 2.52 -1.68
CA PHE A 41 -5.88 1.29 -0.89
C PHE A 41 -6.44 1.59 0.50
N SER A 42 -7.74 1.34 0.69
CA SER A 42 -8.43 1.61 1.95
C SER A 42 -7.77 0.93 3.14
N ILE A 43 -7.72 1.63 4.27
CA ILE A 43 -7.27 1.07 5.55
C ILE A 43 -8.30 0.14 6.18
N CYS A 44 -9.56 0.18 5.72
CA CYS A 44 -10.64 -0.65 6.26
C CYS A 44 -10.57 -2.10 5.76
N GLU A 45 -9.81 -2.35 4.69
CA GLU A 45 -9.65 -3.68 4.12
C GLU A 45 -8.85 -4.58 5.07
N LYS A 46 -9.40 -5.73 5.44
CA LYS A 46 -8.75 -6.62 6.42
C LYS A 46 -7.52 -7.34 5.85
N ASP A 47 -7.52 -7.62 4.55
CA ASP A 47 -6.50 -8.44 3.90
C ASP A 47 -6.14 -7.83 2.55
N TRP A 48 -4.84 -7.69 2.28
CA TRP A 48 -4.33 -7.25 0.98
C TRP A 48 -4.99 -8.03 -0.14
N ARG A 49 -5.18 -9.35 0.00
CA ARG A 49 -5.76 -10.24 -1.01
C ARG A 49 -7.16 -9.78 -1.47
N LYS A 50 -7.95 -9.16 -0.60
CA LYS A 50 -9.33 -8.72 -0.90
C LYS A 50 -9.43 -7.45 -1.74
N ILE A 51 -8.35 -6.67 -1.83
CA ILE A 51 -8.31 -5.42 -2.60
C ILE A 51 -8.45 -5.70 -4.11
N SER A 52 -9.58 -5.40 -4.73
CA SER A 52 -9.79 -5.64 -6.16
C SER A 52 -9.08 -4.63 -7.07
N SER A 53 -8.71 -3.45 -6.56
CA SER A 53 -8.15 -2.34 -7.34
C SER A 53 -6.67 -2.50 -7.74
N LYS A 54 -5.98 -3.57 -7.29
CA LYS A 54 -4.52 -3.73 -7.50
C LYS A 54 -4.10 -3.64 -8.96
N ASP A 55 -4.82 -4.33 -9.84
CA ASP A 55 -4.52 -4.35 -11.27
C ASP A 55 -4.74 -2.99 -11.93
N LYS A 56 -5.82 -2.30 -11.53
CA LYS A 56 -6.11 -0.95 -11.98
C LYS A 56 -5.00 0.03 -11.56
N ILE A 57 -4.62 0.03 -10.28
CA ILE A 57 -3.55 0.89 -9.77
C ILE A 57 -2.21 0.57 -10.42
N TYR A 58 -1.90 -0.71 -10.65
CA TYR A 58 -0.69 -1.09 -11.38
C TYR A 58 -0.66 -0.46 -12.78
N ASN A 59 -1.76 -0.53 -13.53
CA ASN A 59 -1.83 0.04 -14.87
C ASN A 59 -1.81 1.58 -14.85
N GLU A 60 -2.61 2.21 -14.00
CA GLU A 60 -2.76 3.68 -13.97
C GLU A 60 -1.58 4.41 -13.33
N CYS A 61 -0.84 3.76 -12.43
CA CYS A 61 0.27 4.41 -11.72
C CYS A 61 1.63 3.86 -12.16
N VAL A 62 1.82 2.54 -12.18
CA VAL A 62 3.14 1.97 -12.48
C VAL A 62 3.39 1.98 -13.98
N LYS A 63 2.47 1.44 -14.80
CA LYS A 63 2.66 1.39 -16.25
C LYS A 63 2.63 2.76 -16.91
N GLU A 64 2.02 3.77 -16.28
CA GLU A 64 2.07 5.16 -16.76
C GLU A 64 3.42 5.83 -16.49
N MET A 65 4.08 5.53 -15.37
CA MET A 65 5.38 6.11 -15.03
C MET A 65 6.56 5.35 -15.63
N PHE A 66 6.45 4.03 -15.77
CA PHE A 66 7.57 3.16 -16.13
C PHE A 66 7.33 2.37 -17.42
N HIS A 67 8.40 2.17 -18.16
CA HIS A 67 8.47 1.27 -19.31
C HIS A 67 9.44 0.13 -19.02
N PHE A 68 9.04 -1.10 -19.29
CA PHE A 68 9.86 -2.30 -19.18
C PHE A 68 9.24 -3.42 -19.99
N ASP A 69 10.08 -4.37 -20.38
CA ASP A 69 9.64 -5.60 -21.02
C ASP A 69 8.89 -6.46 -20.01
N GLU A 70 7.64 -6.78 -20.35
CA GLU A 70 6.86 -7.71 -19.53
C GLU A 70 7.37 -9.13 -19.72
N ASP A 71 7.43 -9.87 -18.62
CA ASP A 71 7.67 -11.30 -18.70
C ASP A 71 6.37 -12.02 -19.06
N SER A 72 6.45 -13.03 -19.92
CA SER A 72 5.28 -13.79 -20.41
C SER A 72 4.47 -14.46 -19.30
N ARG A 73 5.04 -14.62 -18.10
CA ARG A 73 4.43 -15.26 -16.94
C ARG A 73 3.83 -14.27 -15.94
N GLY A 74 3.98 -12.96 -16.18
CA GLY A 74 3.51 -11.89 -15.29
C GLY A 74 4.19 -11.86 -13.91
N ILE A 75 5.37 -12.44 -13.77
CA ILE A 75 6.17 -12.49 -12.53
C ILE A 75 6.54 -11.08 -12.08
N ILE A 76 6.99 -10.20 -12.98
CA ILE A 76 7.35 -8.82 -12.67
C ILE A 76 6.15 -8.08 -12.07
N LYS A 77 4.99 -8.18 -12.72
CA LYS A 77 3.74 -7.60 -12.23
C LYS A 77 3.41 -8.10 -10.81
N ARG A 78 3.49 -9.42 -10.59
CA ARG A 78 3.23 -10.02 -9.25
C ARG A 78 4.21 -9.51 -8.20
N ILE A 79 5.50 -9.35 -8.52
CA ILE A 79 6.52 -8.81 -7.61
C ILE A 79 6.19 -7.36 -7.24
N ILE A 80 5.86 -6.53 -8.23
CA ILE A 80 5.50 -5.13 -8.01
C ILE A 80 4.26 -5.01 -7.13
N ILE A 81 3.17 -5.72 -7.46
CA ILE A 81 1.94 -5.73 -6.68
C ILE A 81 2.20 -6.24 -5.25
N LYS A 82 3.02 -7.28 -5.09
CA LYS A 82 3.42 -7.78 -3.76
C LYS A 82 4.19 -6.73 -2.97
N SER A 83 5.05 -5.95 -3.63
CA SER A 83 5.80 -4.89 -2.97
C SER A 83 4.92 -3.73 -2.52
N ILE A 84 3.93 -3.32 -3.32
CA ILE A 84 2.91 -2.35 -2.91
C ILE A 84 2.14 -2.88 -1.70
N GLY A 85 1.72 -4.15 -1.73
CA GLY A 85 1.00 -4.79 -0.63
C GLY A 85 1.76 -4.79 0.69
N ARG A 86 3.06 -5.13 0.65
CA ARG A 86 3.93 -5.03 1.84
C ARG A 86 3.97 -3.61 2.40
N SER A 87 4.14 -2.61 1.53
CA SER A 87 4.14 -1.22 1.97
C SER A 87 2.79 -0.80 2.56
N TRP A 88 1.67 -1.28 2.02
CA TRP A 88 0.35 -1.02 2.56
C TRP A 88 0.16 -1.61 3.96
N GLU A 89 0.59 -2.86 4.19
CA GLU A 89 0.55 -3.51 5.51
C GLU A 89 1.46 -2.80 6.53
N GLU A 90 2.68 -2.45 6.12
CA GLU A 90 3.64 -1.71 6.96
C GLU A 90 3.09 -0.34 7.37
N MET A 91 2.51 0.41 6.41
CA MET A 91 1.96 1.73 6.68
C MET A 91 0.72 1.69 7.56
N ARG A 92 -0.16 0.69 7.40
CA ARG A 92 -1.31 0.49 8.32
C ARG A 92 -0.85 0.17 9.73
N SER A 93 0.20 -0.64 9.86
CA SER A 93 0.77 -0.98 11.17
C SER A 93 1.36 0.23 11.87
N ARG A 94 2.11 1.07 11.14
CA ARG A 94 2.64 2.35 11.67
C ARG A 94 1.52 3.31 12.04
N LEU A 95 0.52 3.46 11.17
CA LEU A 95 -0.64 4.32 11.43
C LEU A 95 -1.34 3.96 12.74
N TYR A 96 -1.54 2.67 12.99
CA TYR A 96 -2.09 2.22 14.26
C TYR A 96 -1.18 2.59 15.43
N HIS A 97 0.12 2.28 15.36
CA HIS A 97 1.05 2.57 16.44
C HIS A 97 1.18 4.07 16.77
N ASP A 98 1.18 4.92 15.74
CA ASP A 98 1.41 6.35 15.88
C ASP A 98 0.19 7.09 16.43
N TYR A 99 -1.03 6.60 16.18
CA TYR A 99 -2.28 7.30 16.50
C TYR A 99 -3.19 6.60 17.50
N TYR A 100 -3.01 5.30 17.75
CA TYR A 100 -3.80 4.58 18.75
C TYR A 100 -3.12 4.62 20.13
N ASN A 101 -3.88 5.02 21.14
CA ASN A 101 -3.45 5.00 22.52
C ASN A 101 -4.40 4.13 23.37
N SER A 102 -3.90 2.99 23.84
CA SER A 102 -4.66 2.03 24.65
C SER A 102 -5.10 2.57 26.01
N LYS A 103 -4.55 3.69 26.48
CA LYS A 103 -4.94 4.35 27.73
C LYS A 103 -6.11 5.32 27.56
N LYS A 104 -6.48 5.66 26.32
CA LYS A 104 -7.59 6.56 26.00
C LYS A 104 -8.87 5.78 25.76
N MET A 105 -10.01 6.44 25.97
CA MET A 105 -11.30 5.88 25.54
C MET A 105 -11.34 5.75 24.02
N ILE A 106 -12.18 4.84 23.50
CA ILE A 106 -12.28 4.60 22.06
C ILE A 106 -12.78 5.85 21.33
N GLU A 107 -13.69 6.62 21.94
CA GLU A 107 -14.24 7.87 21.40
C GLU A 107 -13.12 8.91 21.21
N GLN A 108 -12.23 9.05 22.21
CA GLN A 108 -11.09 9.96 22.13
C GLN A 108 -10.11 9.53 21.03
N ASN A 109 -9.82 8.23 20.91
CA ASN A 109 -9.01 7.71 19.80
C ASN A 109 -9.65 7.99 18.43
N ILE A 110 -10.98 7.97 18.34
CA ILE A 110 -11.71 8.29 17.10
C ILE A 110 -11.64 9.77 16.77
N GLU A 111 -11.79 10.64 17.78
CA GLU A 111 -11.69 12.10 17.62
C GLU A 111 -10.28 12.52 17.18
N GLU A 112 -9.24 11.94 17.79
CA GLU A 112 -7.82 12.20 17.51
C GLU A 112 -7.25 11.43 16.29
N ARG A 113 -8.13 11.00 15.38
CA ARG A 113 -7.73 10.27 14.17
C ARG A 113 -6.63 10.97 13.35
N PRO A 114 -5.89 10.22 12.53
CA PRO A 114 -4.95 10.77 11.57
C PRO A 114 -5.60 11.79 10.60
N PRO A 115 -4.90 12.89 10.25
CA PRO A 115 -5.36 13.83 9.23
C PRO A 115 -5.66 13.13 7.90
N GLY A 116 -6.75 13.53 7.23
CA GLY A 116 -7.14 12.95 5.94
C GLY A 116 -7.90 11.63 6.03
N ILE A 117 -8.15 11.10 7.24
CA ILE A 117 -8.98 9.92 7.46
C ILE A 117 -10.30 10.36 8.13
N SER A 118 -11.43 9.84 7.66
CA SER A 118 -12.73 10.12 8.28
C SER A 118 -12.85 9.39 9.62
N ALA A 119 -13.67 9.93 10.53
CA ALA A 119 -13.93 9.29 11.82
C ALA A 119 -14.48 7.87 11.64
N ASP A 120 -15.36 7.65 10.66
CA ASP A 120 -15.94 6.33 10.37
C ASP A 120 -14.89 5.32 9.88
N HIS A 121 -14.02 5.72 8.93
CA HIS A 121 -12.96 4.83 8.45
C HIS A 121 -11.97 4.49 9.56
N TRP A 122 -11.62 5.47 10.40
CA TRP A 122 -10.72 5.23 11.52
C TRP A 122 -11.37 4.32 12.57
N ARG A 123 -12.65 4.56 12.91
CA ARG A 123 -13.43 3.67 13.79
C ARG A 123 -13.43 2.24 13.28
N TRP A 124 -13.80 2.00 12.02
CA TRP A 124 -13.83 0.64 11.45
C TRP A 124 -12.45 -0.02 11.47
N PHE A 125 -11.38 0.74 11.23
CA PHE A 125 -10.02 0.22 11.30
C PHE A 125 -9.65 -0.17 12.74
N LEU A 126 -9.98 0.66 13.74
CA LEU A 126 -9.74 0.35 15.15
C LEU A 126 -10.56 -0.84 15.62
N ASP A 127 -11.85 -0.91 15.26
CA ASP A 127 -12.74 -2.02 15.59
C ASP A 127 -12.14 -3.34 15.08
N TYR A 128 -11.64 -3.36 13.84
CA TYR A 128 -10.94 -4.51 13.28
C TYR A 128 -9.61 -4.81 14.00
N ARG A 129 -8.78 -3.79 14.24
CA ARG A 129 -7.43 -4.00 14.80
C ARG A 129 -7.43 -4.36 16.28
N ASN A 130 -8.51 -4.02 16.99
CA ASN A 130 -8.72 -4.37 18.38
C ASN A 130 -9.61 -5.62 18.55
N SER A 131 -10.15 -6.19 17.46
CA SER A 131 -10.99 -7.38 17.55
C SER A 131 -10.18 -8.60 17.99
N GLU A 132 -10.83 -9.50 18.72
CA GLU A 132 -10.23 -10.74 19.24
C GLU A 132 -9.54 -11.60 18.15
N ASP A 133 -10.05 -11.55 16.90
CA ASP A 133 -9.45 -12.21 15.73
C ASP A 133 -7.99 -11.79 15.44
N THR A 134 -7.55 -10.61 15.91
CA THR A 134 -6.18 -10.11 15.72
C THR A 134 -5.29 -10.29 16.95
N LYS A 135 -5.85 -10.73 18.09
CA LYS A 135 -5.16 -10.97 19.35
C LYS A 135 -4.76 -12.44 19.54
N VAL A 136 -4.49 -13.19 18.48
CA VAL A 136 -4.16 -14.62 18.56
C VAL A 136 -3.10 -14.84 19.64
N ILE A 137 -3.57 -15.40 20.76
CA ILE A 137 -2.80 -15.75 21.94
C ILE A 137 -1.93 -16.94 21.52
N TYR A 138 -0.61 -16.76 21.56
CA TYR A 138 0.29 -17.91 21.59
C TYR A 138 0.09 -18.59 22.95
N PHE A 139 -0.53 -19.77 22.96
CA PHE A 139 -0.43 -20.73 24.05
C PHE A 139 0.78 -21.64 23.83
#